data_AF-A0A9X3BQ52-F1
#
_entry.id   AF-A0A9X3BQ52-F1
#
_cell.length_a   1.000
_cell.length_b   1.000
_cell.length_c   1.000
_cell.angle_alpha   90.00
_cell.angle_beta   90.00
_cell.angle_gamma   90.00
#
_symmetry.space_group_name_H-M   'P 1'
#
loop_
_entity.id
_entity.type
_entity.pdbx_description
1 polymer ?
#
loop_
_entity_poly.entity_id
_entity_poly.type
_entity_poly.pdbx_seq_one_letter_code
_entity_poly.pdbx_strand_id
1 'polypeptide(L)' 'MSTHAAVEKVDPRRIAKGDVIKDPAADRWLTVHEVTTISAAVTGAYSFYGSGPDDRVTFEGHELVTRRIGD' A
#
# COMPACT_ATOMS: atom_id res chain seq x y z
N MET A 1 13.17 -18.12 -14.32
CA MET A 1 12.60 -18.61 -13.05
C MET A 1 11.50 -17.64 -12.67
N SER A 2 10.25 -18.09 -12.61
CA SER A 2 9.13 -17.21 -12.24
C SER A 2 9.08 -17.13 -10.72
N THR A 3 9.80 -16.17 -10.14
CA THR A 3 9.70 -15.83 -8.72
C THR A 3 8.24 -15.45 -8.43
N HIS A 4 7.49 -16.36 -7.82
CA HIS A 4 6.22 -16.00 -7.21
C HIS A 4 6.55 -15.17 -5.98
N ALA A 5 6.44 -13.84 -6.09
CA ALA A 5 6.47 -12.99 -4.92
C ALA A 5 5.36 -13.46 -3.97
N ALA A 6 5.73 -13.87 -2.75
CA ALA A 6 4.75 -14.21 -1.73
C ALA A 6 3.94 -12.95 -1.38
N VAL A 7 2.72 -13.13 -0.90
CA VAL A 7 1.83 -12.03 -0.51
C VAL A 7 1.42 -12.17 0.94
N GLU A 8 1.38 -11.06 1.66
CA GLU A 8 0.93 -10.99 3.05
C GLU A 8 -0.13 -9.91 3.24
N LYS A 9 -0.91 -10.03 4.32
CA LYS A 9 -1.81 -8.97 4.78
C LYS A 9 -1.19 -8.29 5.99
N VAL A 10 -1.05 -6.98 5.93
CA VAL A 10 -0.26 -6.19 6.88
C VAL A 10 -0.97 -4.88 7.19
N ASP A 11 -0.80 -4.40 8.42
CA ASP A 11 -1.33 -3.11 8.87
C ASP A 11 -0.70 -1.95 8.06
N PRO A 12 -1.47 -0.93 7.63
CA PRO A 12 -0.98 0.18 6.82
C PRO A 12 0.18 0.94 7.49
N ARG A 13 0.29 0.94 8.83
CA ARG A 13 1.42 1.54 9.58
C ARG A 13 2.75 0.86 9.33
N ARG A 14 2.74 -0.37 8.82
CA ARG A 14 3.95 -1.17 8.53
C ARG A 14 4.37 -1.11 7.06
N ILE A 15 3.64 -0.36 6.24
CA ILE A 15 4.00 -0.11 4.85
C ILE A 15 5.02 1.02 4.79
N ALA A 16 6.09 0.80 4.03
CA ALA A 16 7.19 1.74 3.86
C ALA A 16 7.46 2.01 2.38
N LYS A 17 8.24 3.07 2.12
CA LYS A 17 8.77 3.35 0.79
C LYS A 17 9.56 2.14 0.27
N GLY A 18 9.27 1.73 -0.97
CA GLY A 18 9.83 0.56 -1.64
C GLY A 18 8.92 -0.66 -1.60
N ASP A 19 7.95 -0.72 -0.69
CA ASP A 19 6.98 -1.82 -0.65
C ASP A 19 6.12 -1.85 -1.92
N VAL A 20 5.72 -3.04 -2.34
CA VAL A 20 4.79 -3.23 -3.46
C VAL A 20 3.46 -3.72 -2.91
N ILE A 21 2.42 -2.89 -2.99
CA ILE A 21 1.11 -3.13 -2.40
C ILE A 21 0.02 -3.26 -3.47
N LYS A 22 -1.05 -4.01 -3.17
CA LYS A 22 -2.19 -4.15 -4.06
C LYS A 22 -3.08 -2.92 -3.96
N ASP A 23 -3.44 -2.36 -5.10
CA ASP A 23 -4.55 -1.42 -5.27
C ASP A 23 -5.78 -2.23 -5.72
N PRO A 24 -6.76 -2.46 -4.84
CA PRO A 24 -7.94 -3.25 -5.16
C PRO A 24 -8.92 -2.51 -6.08
N ALA A 25 -8.89 -1.16 -6.12
CA ALA A 25 -9.81 -0.38 -6.93
C ALA A 25 -9.44 -0.44 -8.42
N ALA A 26 -8.14 -0.44 -8.73
CA ALA A 26 -7.64 -0.54 -10.10
C ALA A 26 -7.09 -1.94 -10.45
N ASP A 27 -7.27 -2.93 -9.58
CA ASP A 27 -6.75 -4.30 -9.70
C ASP A 27 -5.25 -4.38 -10.07
N ARG A 28 -4.43 -3.45 -9.57
CA ARG A 28 -3.00 -3.33 -9.93
C ARG A 28 -2.08 -3.41 -8.72
N TRP A 29 -0.78 -3.47 -8.96
CA TRP A 29 0.26 -3.37 -7.92
C TRP A 29 0.94 -2.01 -7.99
N LEU A 30 1.12 -1.38 -6.83
CA LEU A 30 1.71 -0.06 -6.67
C LEU A 30 3.00 -0.19 -5.86
N THR A 31 4.12 0.30 -6.40
CA THR A 31 5.35 0.49 -5.64
C THR A 31 5.24 1.79 -4.86
N VAL A 32 5.40 1.73 -3.55
CA VAL A 32 5.24 2.90 -2.66
C VAL A 32 6.48 3.79 -2.76
N HIS A 33 6.30 5.02 -3.18
CA HIS A 33 7.34 6.06 -3.21
C HIS A 33 7.21 7.04 -2.04
N GLU A 34 6.00 7.29 -1.56
CA GLU A 34 5.69 8.19 -0.45
C GLU A 34 4.48 7.68 0.35
N VAL A 35 4.47 8.00 1.65
CA VAL A 35 3.41 7.61 2.60
C VAL A 35 2.94 8.84 3.36
N THR A 36 1.63 9.08 3.35
CA THR A 36 1.01 10.21 4.06
C THR A 36 -0.12 9.70 4.95
N THR A 37 -0.16 10.16 6.20
CA THR A 37 -1.24 9.87 7.14
C THR A 37 -2.23 11.03 7.17
N ILE A 38 -3.52 10.70 7.00
CA ILE A 38 -4.65 11.62 7.11
C ILE A 38 -5.25 11.43 8.51
N SER A 39 -4.93 12.32 9.44
CA SER A 39 -5.35 12.25 10.84
C SER A 39 -6.79 12.66 11.10
N ALA A 40 -7.48 13.24 10.11
CA ALA A 40 -8.84 13.75 10.26
C ALA A 40 -9.93 12.65 10.20
N ALA A 41 -9.58 11.41 9.84
CA ALA A 41 -10.52 10.28 9.85
C ALA A 41 -10.65 9.69 11.27
N VAL A 42 -11.83 9.18 11.62
CA VAL A 42 -12.16 8.64 12.96
C VAL A 42 -11.18 7.54 13.42
N THR A 43 -10.61 6.79 12.48
CA THR A 43 -9.57 5.77 12.72
C THR A 43 -8.21 6.11 12.09
N GLY A 44 -8.07 7.32 11.53
CA GLY A 44 -6.98 7.70 10.64
C GLY A 44 -7.08 7.02 9.27
N ALA A 45 -6.42 7.57 8.25
CA ALA A 45 -6.25 6.94 6.95
C ALA A 45 -4.81 7.09 6.46
N TYR A 46 -4.39 6.19 5.58
CA TYR A 46 -3.04 6.16 5.01
C TYR A 46 -3.15 6.21 3.49
N SER A 47 -2.52 7.22 2.89
CA SER A 47 -2.36 7.32 1.44
C SER A 47 -0.94 6.92 1.06
N PHE A 48 -0.85 5.98 0.11
CA PHE A 48 0.39 5.50 -0.46
C PHE A 48 0.47 5.98 -1.92
N TYR A 49 1.56 6.66 -2.24
CA TYR A 49 1.77 7.26 -3.56
C TYR A 49 2.83 6.48 -4.32
N GLY A 50 2.53 6.19 -5.59
CA GLY A 50 3.44 5.60 -6.54
C GLY A 50 4.25 6.63 -7.30
N SER A 51 4.56 6.35 -8.56
CA SER A 51 5.47 7.17 -9.38
C SER A 51 4.80 8.36 -10.08
N GLY A 52 3.48 8.32 -10.23
CA GLY A 52 2.69 9.35 -10.90
C GLY A 52 1.91 10.25 -9.93
N PRO A 53 1.48 11.45 -10.37
CA PRO A 53 0.73 12.40 -9.53
C PRO A 53 -0.63 11.85 -9.06
N ASP A 54 -1.28 11.05 -9.89
CA ASP A 54 -2.55 10.37 -9.57
C ASP A 54 -2.36 8.91 -9.15
N ASP A 55 -1.10 8.47 -9.04
CA ASP A 55 -0.74 7.11 -8.67
C ASP A 55 -0.85 6.98 -7.15
N ARG A 56 -2.06 6.78 -6.63
CA ARG A 56 -2.33 6.75 -5.19
C ARG A 56 -3.34 5.68 -4.84
N VAL A 57 -3.11 5.01 -3.71
CA VAL A 57 -4.12 4.18 -3.03
C VAL A 57 -4.27 4.63 -1.58
N THR A 58 -5.50 4.65 -1.08
CA THR A 58 -5.80 5.05 0.30
C THR A 58 -6.48 3.90 1.03
N PHE A 59 -6.06 3.66 2.26
CA PHE A 59 -6.65 2.69 3.18
C PHE A 59 -7.05 3.38 4.48
N GLU A 60 -8.16 2.97 5.07
CA GLU A 60 -8.49 3.34 6.44
C GLU A 60 -7.54 2.65 7.43
N GLY A 61 -7.33 3.26 8.59
CA GLY A 61 -6.35 2.77 9.57
C GLY A 61 -6.67 1.38 10.15
N HIS A 62 -7.89 0.89 9.95
CA HIS A 62 -8.33 -0.44 10.38
C HIS A 62 -8.31 -1.49 9.24
N GLU A 63 -8.07 -1.07 7.99
CA GLU A 63 -7.98 -1.98 6.86
C GLU A 63 -6.61 -2.68 6.81
N LEU A 64 -6.57 -3.86 6.20
CA LEU A 64 -5.32 -4.57 5.94
C LEU A 64 -4.88 -4.35 4.51
N VAL A 65 -3.61 -4.00 4.34
CA VAL A 65 -2.96 -3.83 3.04
C VAL A 65 -2.40 -5.17 2.59
N THR A 66 -2.62 -5.53 1.32
CA THR A 66 -1.97 -6.70 0.73
C THR A 66 -0.63 -6.27 0.14
N ARG A 67 0.48 -6.80 0.65
CA ARG A 67 1.86 -6.46 0.24
C ARG A 67 2.56 -7.68 -0.36
N ARG A 68 3.39 -7.47 -1.39
CA ARG A 68 4.36 -8.46 -1.88
C ARG A 68 5.59 -8.49 -0.99
N ILE A 69 6.01 -9.69 -0.64
CA ILE A 69 7.30 -9.98 -0.02
C ILE A 69 8.17 -10.64 -1.09
N GLY A 70 9.25 -9.96 -1.44
CA GLY A 70 10.35 -10.57 -2.20
C GLY A 70 11.19 -11.43 -1.26
N ASP A 71 11.72 -12.53 -1.77
CA ASP A 71 12.80 -13.29 -1.12
C ASP A 71 14.04 -12.41 -0.87
#